data_AF-A0A7X6P8K6-F1
#
_entry.id   AF-A0A7X6P8K6-F1
#
_cell.length_a   1.000
_cell.length_b   1.000
_cell.length_c   1.000
_cell.angle_alpha   90.00
_cell.angle_beta   90.00
_cell.angle_gamma   90.00
#
_symmetry.space_group_name_H-M   'P 1'
#
loop_
_entity.id
_entity.type
_entity.pdbx_description
1 polymer ?
#
loop_
_entity_poly.entity_id
_entity_poly.type
_entity_poly.pdbx_seq_one_letter_code
_entity_poly.pdbx_strand_id
1 'polypeptide(L)' 'MDKEQVPYGYLRLEGSMVNREAYVDGQSVGIDPEYDANTIPLRVGTHHLEIRSKNRILLADDIVIEPNKVTQVTVP' A
#
# COMPACT_ATOMS: atom_id res chain seq x y z
N MET A 1 -31.44 6.85 -4.73
CA MET A 1 -30.29 6.13 -5.31
C MET A 1 -29.15 6.32 -4.34
N ASP A 2 -29.05 5.44 -3.36
CA ASP A 2 -27.91 5.41 -2.45
C ASP A 2 -26.72 4.91 -3.26
N LYS A 3 -25.74 5.80 -3.49
CA LYS A 3 -24.45 5.40 -4.03
C LYS A 3 -23.85 4.48 -2.98
N GLU A 4 -23.71 3.20 -3.30
CA GLU A 4 -23.04 2.24 -2.44
C GLU A 4 -21.63 2.77 -2.15
N GLN A 5 -21.43 3.26 -0.92
CA GLN A 5 -20.11 3.72 -0.48
C GLN A 5 -19.26 2.46 -0.34
N VAL A 6 -18.37 2.25 -1.30
CA VAL A 6 -17.38 1.18 -1.18
C VAL A 6 -16.53 1.50 0.05
N PRO A 7 -16.50 0.61 1.06
CA PRO A 7 -15.75 0.89 2.28
C PRO A 7 -14.24 0.90 1.98
N TYR A 8 -13.52 1.80 2.65
CA TYR A 8 -12.07 1.94 2.54
C TYR A 8 -11.40 1.71 3.90
N GLY A 9 -10.15 1.26 3.83
CA GLY A 9 -9.16 1.34 4.90
C GLY A 9 -7.88 2.00 4.37
N TYR A 10 -6.79 1.87 5.12
CA TYR A 10 -5.53 2.53 4.80
C TYR A 10 -4.36 1.55 4.90
N LEU A 11 -3.51 1.52 3.88
CA LEU A 11 -2.17 0.94 3.96
C LEU A 11 -1.19 2.02 4.38
N ARG A 12 -0.38 1.77 5.40
CA ARG A 12 0.73 2.64 5.78
C ARG A 12 2.05 1.91 5.59
N LEU A 13 2.84 2.38 4.64
CA LEU A 13 4.21 1.91 4.40
C LEU A 13 5.16 2.72 5.28
N GLU A 14 5.87 2.05 6.17
CA GLU A 14 6.83 2.67 7.09
C GLU A 14 8.27 2.30 6.73
N GLY A 15 9.13 3.30 6.66
CA GLY A 15 10.51 3.19 6.23
C GLY A 15 10.78 3.99 4.96
N SER A 16 12.07 4.15 4.65
CA SER A 16 12.51 4.94 3.50
C SER A 16 11.93 4.41 2.19
N MET A 17 11.40 5.27 1.33
CA MET A 17 10.98 4.87 -0.03
C MET A 17 12.00 5.26 -1.10
N VAL A 18 13.20 5.69 -0.71
CA VAL A 18 14.28 6.09 -1.64
C VAL A 18 14.68 4.90 -2.53
N ASN A 19 14.59 5.08 -3.85
CA ASN A 19 14.82 4.03 -4.86
C ASN A 19 13.90 2.81 -4.73
N ARG A 20 12.74 2.97 -4.09
CA ARG A 20 11.72 1.92 -3.97
C ARG A 20 10.47 2.33 -4.73
N GLU A 21 9.73 1.34 -5.18
CA GLU A 21 8.44 1.46 -5.85
C GLU A 21 7.45 0.55 -5.14
N ALA A 22 6.21 0.98 -4.95
CA ALA A 22 5.15 0.18 -4.33
C ALA A 22 4.01 -0.04 -5.33
N TYR A 23 3.53 -1.28 -5.39
CA TYR A 23 2.42 -1.70 -6.23
C TYR A 23 1.39 -2.42 -5.39
N VAL A 24 0.11 -2.12 -5.62
CA VAL A 24 -1.02 -2.83 -5.04
C VAL A 24 -1.86 -3.38 -6.17
N ASP A 25 -2.12 -4.69 -6.15
CA ASP A 25 -2.81 -5.43 -7.23
C ASP A 25 -2.20 -5.17 -8.62
N GLY A 26 -0.88 -5.02 -8.66
CA GLY A 26 -0.12 -4.70 -9.88
C GLY A 26 -0.17 -3.23 -10.32
N GLN A 27 -0.85 -2.34 -9.59
CA GLN A 27 -0.93 -0.91 -9.89
C GLN A 27 0.01 -0.10 -8.99
N SER A 28 0.79 0.83 -9.57
CA SER A 28 1.63 1.74 -8.78
C SER A 28 0.77 2.68 -7.95
N VAL A 29 1.06 2.77 -6.64
CA VAL A 29 0.23 3.52 -5.69
C VAL A 29 0.70 4.96 -5.43
N GLY A 30 1.74 5.42 -6.13
CA GLY A 30 2.22 6.81 -6.03
C GLY A 30 2.74 7.13 -4.63
N ILE A 31 4.03 6.87 -4.41
CA ILE A 31 4.71 7.08 -3.13
C ILE A 31 5.64 8.28 -3.22
N ASP A 32 5.76 9.01 -2.11
CA ASP A 32 6.71 10.10 -1.98
C ASP A 32 7.97 9.58 -1.25
N PRO A 33 9.14 9.55 -1.93
CA PRO A 33 10.39 9.08 -1.35
C PRO A 33 10.98 10.02 -0.29
N GLU A 34 10.50 11.26 -0.16
CA GLU A 34 10.96 12.21 0.86
C GLU A 34 10.37 11.91 2.25
N TYR A 35 9.31 11.09 2.31
CA TYR A 35 8.67 10.69 3.56
C TYR A 35 8.95 9.22 3.90
N ASP A 36 9.34 8.98 5.15
CA ASP A 36 9.49 7.63 5.72
C ASP A 36 8.15 6.99 6.12
N ALA A 37 7.03 7.66 5.85
CA ALA A 37 5.69 7.15 6.12
C ALA A 37 4.71 7.57 5.01
N ASN A 38 4.33 6.62 4.16
CA ASN A 38 3.38 6.82 3.08
C ASN A 38 2.05 6.15 3.44
N THR A 39 0.93 6.88 3.38
CA THR A 39 -0.41 6.34 3.69
C THR A 39 -1.29 6.38 2.46
N ILE A 40 -1.81 5.21 2.06
CA ILE A 40 -2.56 5.00 0.82
C ILE A 40 -3.97 4.49 1.17
N PRO A 41 -5.05 5.16 0.72
CA PRO A 41 -6.40 4.64 0.87
C PRO A 41 -6.62 3.46 -0.09
N LEU A 42 -7.12 2.35 0.43
CA LEU A 42 -7.43 1.15 -0.35
C LEU A 42 -8.84 0.67 -0.04
N ARG A 43 -9.47 0.00 -1.01
CA ARG A 43 -10.76 -0.65 -0.77
C ARG A 43 -10.59 -1.71 0.33
N VAL A 44 -11.65 -1.97 1.08
CA VAL A 44 -11.65 -3.09 2.03
C VAL A 44 -11.54 -4.40 1.25
N GLY A 45 -10.66 -5.29 1.71
CA GLY A 45 -10.42 -6.58 1.09
C GLY A 45 -8.96 -7.04 1.21
N THR A 46 -8.69 -8.19 0.59
CA THR A 46 -7.32 -8.69 0.41
C THR A 46 -6.72 -8.05 -0.83
N HIS A 47 -5.50 -7.55 -0.69
CA HIS A 47 -4.73 -6.90 -1.74
C HIS A 47 -3.34 -7.50 -1.82
N HIS A 48 -2.79 -7.64 -3.02
CA HIS A 48 -1.42 -8.07 -3.20
C HIS A 48 -0.48 -6.86 -3.20
N LEU A 49 0.39 -6.75 -2.21
CA LEU A 49 1.38 -5.68 -2.10
C LEU A 49 2.73 -6.16 -2.62
N GLU A 50 3.32 -5.42 -3.55
CA GLU A 50 4.71 -5.60 -3.94
C GLU A 50 5.52 -4.32 -3.67
N ILE A 51 6.71 -4.49 -3.10
CA ILE A 51 7.72 -3.43 -2.99
C ILE A 51 8.91 -3.84 -3.84
N ARG A 52 9.33 -2.97 -4.76
CA ARG A 52 10.41 -3.22 -5.71
C ARG A 52 11.54 -2.21 -5.55
N SER A 53 12.76 -2.63 -5.89
CA SER A 53 13.90 -1.73 -6.07
C SER A 53 14.78 -2.23 -7.22
N LYS A 54 15.12 -1.36 -8.16
CA LYS A 54 16.01 -1.67 -9.30
C LYS A 54 15.62 -2.97 -10.03
N ASN A 55 14.32 -3.13 -10.36
CA ASN A 55 13.75 -4.31 -11.01
C ASN A 55 13.80 -5.62 -10.19
N ARG A 56 14.00 -5.55 -8.87
CA ARG A 56 13.91 -6.69 -7.96
C ARG A 56 12.74 -6.51 -7.01
N ILE A 57 12.02 -7.59 -6.72
CA ILE A 57 11.00 -7.64 -5.68
C ILE A 57 11.71 -7.79 -4.33
N LEU A 58 11.48 -6.84 -3.43
CA LEU A 58 11.99 -6.85 -2.05
C LEU A 58 10.95 -7.43 -1.08
N LEU A 59 9.66 -7.15 -1.34
CA LEU A 59 8.51 -7.69 -0.64
C LEU A 59 7.44 -8.07 -1.65
N ALA A 60 6.79 -9.21 -1.46
CA ALA A 60 5.53 -9.58 -2.10
C ALA A 60 4.70 -10.32 -1.05
N ASP A 61 3.58 -9.74 -0.63
CA ASP A 61 2.73 -10.30 0.42
C ASP A 61 1.26 -9.93 0.21
N ASP A 62 0.37 -10.77 0.72
CA ASP A 62 -1.07 -10.49 0.72
C ASP A 62 -1.46 -9.77 2.02
N ILE A 63 -1.97 -8.56 1.88
CA ILE A 63 -2.40 -7.73 3.01
C ILE A 63 -3.92 -7.66 3.07
N VAL A 64 -4.46 -7.60 4.29
CA VAL A 64 -5.89 -7.39 4.53
C VAL A 64 -6.13 -5.94 4.93
N ILE A 65 -6.99 -5.26 4.20
CA ILE A 65 -7.44 -3.90 4.48
C ILE A 65 -8.82 -3.97 5.14
N GLU A 66 -8.89 -3.51 6.39
CA GLU A 66 -10.11 -3.46 7.18
C GLU A 66 -10.76 -2.06 7.14
N PRO A 67 -12.09 -1.95 7.26
CA PRO A 67 -12.80 -0.67 7.18
C PRO A 67 -12.34 0.31 8.26
N ASN A 68 -11.98 1.53 7.86
CA ASN A 68 -11.54 2.62 8.73
C ASN A 68 -10.33 2.29 9.63
N LYS A 69 -9.51 1.30 9.27
CA LYS A 69 -8.28 0.94 9.98
C LYS A 69 -7.05 1.18 9.13
N VAL A 70 -5.90 1.26 9.82
CA VAL A 70 -4.58 1.35 9.21
C VAL A 70 -3.89 -0.01 9.32
N THR A 71 -3.58 -0.61 8.18
CA THR A 71 -2.70 -1.77 8.05
C THR A 71 -1.29 -1.25 7.84
N GLN A 72 -0.37 -1.53 8.77
CA GLN A 72 1.02 -1.08 8.69
C GLN A 72 1.93 -2.16 8.10
N VAL A 73 2.81 -1.78 7.19
CA VAL A 73 3.85 -2.65 6.62
C VAL A 73 5.19 -1.92 6.68
N THR A 74 6.21 -2.58 7.24
CA THR A 74 7.57 -2.07 7.24
C THR A 74 8.24 -2.38 5.91
N VAL A 75 8.82 -1.36 5.29
CA VAL A 75 9.50 -1.44 4.01
C VAL A 75 10.89 -2.08 4.20
N PRO A 76 11.20 -3.21 3.51
CA PRO A 76 12.48 -3.91 3.64
C PRO A 76 13.64 -3.20 2.96
#